data_AF-A0A352Z6H5-F1
#
_entry.id   AF-A0A352Z6H5-F1
#
_cell.length_a   1.000
_cell.length_b   1.000
_cell.length_c   1.000
_cell.angle_alpha   90.00
_cell.angle_beta   90.00
_cell.angle_gamma   90.00
#
_symmetry.space_group_name_H-M   'P 1'
#
loop_
_entity.id
_entity.type
_entity.pdbx_description
1 polymer ?
#
loop_
_entity_poly.entity_id
_entity_poly.type
_entity_poly.pdbx_seq_one_letter_code
_entity_poly.pdbx_strand_id
1 'polypeptide(L)'
;MNQAEKHVLVVGGGIGGITAALELASCGVHVTMLEEGPSIGGRMIQLDKTFPTLDCSTCTLSPKMVEVALNRNIELLSWAKPVAVKREGHGFKITILKKARYVDITKCTACGSCSPGCPVVMKSEFNMGTGPRKAIYIPFPQAIPNKASIDKREERPCKAACVDACPIHTNVLGYLKHISEGRFQDAYMLIRATNPFPSVCGRVCYAPCEGVCNRGQMDDPLAIRDLKRFAVDYFDIDTLEVPQITKTEKRVAVIGAGPAGLTCAHDLAIEGHEVTVYEALPEPGGMLRYAIPEYRLPKKELKKEISYIEKLGVKIQCDTEVGKDITLETIKNDFDAIFIGVGAPKGLLLGVEGEVLPEVVDGIRFLRSVNTGDPVKIGRNVAVIGGGNTAIDCARTAKKLGSENVKLIYRRTRDEMPAAHEEVEALLQEGIEIQFLTTPVRFYDENGRLAKMECIRMELGEPDASGRRRPIPIANSEFSLPVDTVITALGQTTQTSFVEGLGVLLAKNGTIEVDASTGATNIEGVFAGGDV
;
A
#
# COMPACT_ATOMS: atom_id res chain seq x y z
N MET A 1 -46.84 -21.26 37.96
CA MET A 1 -46.63 -20.34 36.82
C MET A 1 -45.12 -20.25 36.60
N ASN A 2 -44.62 -20.73 35.46
CA ASN A 2 -43.20 -20.63 35.12
C ASN A 2 -42.77 -19.16 35.15
N GLN A 3 -41.79 -18.84 35.99
CA GLN A 3 -41.06 -17.58 35.96
C GLN A 3 -40.32 -17.52 34.63
N ALA A 4 -40.95 -16.95 33.60
CA ALA A 4 -40.20 -16.43 32.47
C ALA A 4 -39.22 -15.39 33.03
N GLU A 5 -37.92 -15.56 32.80
CA GLU A 5 -36.87 -14.61 33.16
C GLU A 5 -37.30 -13.22 32.70
N LYS A 6 -37.69 -12.36 33.66
CA LYS A 6 -38.05 -10.99 33.35
C LYS A 6 -36.74 -10.25 33.07
N HIS A 7 -36.56 -9.82 31.82
CA HIS A 7 -35.45 -9.01 31.39
C HIS A 7 -35.93 -7.57 31.18
N VAL A 8 -35.30 -6.60 31.86
CA VAL A 8 -35.64 -5.18 31.76
C VAL A 8 -34.50 -4.40 31.13
N LEU A 9 -34.82 -3.51 30.19
CA LEU A 9 -33.87 -2.53 29.67
C LEU A 9 -34.02 -1.22 30.43
N VAL A 10 -32.95 -0.74 31.05
CA VAL A 10 -32.87 0.61 31.64
C VAL A 10 -32.06 1.50 30.69
N VAL A 11 -32.68 2.58 30.19
CA VAL A 11 -32.02 3.52 29.27
C VAL A 11 -31.59 4.77 30.03
N GLY A 12 -30.29 4.99 30.11
CA GLY A 12 -29.65 6.14 30.77
C GLY A 12 -28.87 5.75 32.03
N GLY A 13 -27.65 6.26 32.12
CA GLY A 13 -26.69 6.01 33.19
C GLY A 13 -26.57 7.11 34.23
N GLY A 14 -27.55 8.01 34.33
CA GLY A 14 -27.64 8.95 35.44
C GLY A 14 -28.10 8.28 36.75
N ILE A 15 -28.13 9.05 37.84
CA ILE A 15 -28.52 8.56 39.18
C ILE A 15 -29.86 7.80 39.18
N GLY A 16 -30.86 8.25 38.42
CA GLY A 16 -32.16 7.59 38.32
C GLY A 16 -32.08 6.22 37.65
N GLY A 17 -31.34 6.10 36.53
CA GLY A 17 -31.15 4.83 35.84
C GLY A 17 -30.28 3.86 36.63
N ILE A 18 -29.21 4.35 37.26
CA ILE A 18 -28.38 3.56 38.19
C ILE A 18 -29.24 2.99 39.32
N THR A 19 -30.05 3.83 39.96
CA THR A 19 -30.89 3.41 41.09
C THR A 19 -31.94 2.41 40.64
N ALA A 20 -32.64 2.67 39.53
CA ALA A 20 -33.63 1.75 38.97
C ALA A 20 -33.01 0.38 38.62
N ALA A 21 -31.82 0.37 38.00
CA ALA A 21 -31.14 -0.87 37.65
C ALA A 21 -30.77 -1.69 38.90
N LEU A 22 -30.24 -1.04 39.95
CA LEU A 22 -29.88 -1.69 41.20
C LEU A 22 -31.11 -2.24 41.94
N GLU A 23 -32.19 -1.46 42.03
CA GLU A 23 -33.42 -1.90 42.69
C GLU A 23 -34.05 -3.09 41.96
N LEU A 24 -34.16 -3.03 40.63
CA LEU A 24 -34.65 -4.15 39.83
C LEU A 24 -33.77 -5.40 39.98
N ALA A 25 -32.44 -5.24 39.93
CA ALA A 25 -31.49 -6.33 40.13
C ALA A 25 -31.58 -6.94 41.53
N SER A 26 -31.86 -6.13 42.56
CA SER A 26 -32.08 -6.61 43.93
C SER A 26 -33.34 -7.46 44.07
N CYS A 27 -34.34 -7.24 43.20
CA CYS A 27 -35.53 -8.10 43.07
C CYS A 27 -35.29 -9.37 42.24
N GLY A 28 -34.05 -9.65 41.81
CA GLY A 28 -33.71 -10.81 40.99
C GLY A 28 -34.08 -10.67 39.51
N VAL A 29 -34.35 -9.45 39.03
CA VAL A 29 -34.64 -9.18 37.62
C VAL A 29 -33.32 -8.99 36.88
N HIS A 30 -33.16 -9.62 35.71
CA HIS A 30 -32.00 -9.33 34.86
C HIS A 30 -32.19 -7.96 34.20
N VAL A 31 -31.17 -7.12 34.21
CA VAL A 31 -31.23 -5.74 33.71
C VAL A 31 -30.12 -5.53 32.69
N THR A 32 -30.47 -5.16 31.46
CA THR A 32 -29.51 -4.51 30.56
C THR A 32 -29.61 -3.01 30.76
N MET A 33 -28.49 -2.35 31.06
CA MET A 33 -28.41 -0.92 31.26
C MET A 33 -27.67 -0.27 30.09
N LEU A 34 -28.31 0.66 29.40
CA LEU A 34 -27.71 1.42 28.29
C LEU A 34 -27.26 2.80 28.75
N GLU A 35 -26.06 3.20 28.34
CA GLU A 35 -25.57 4.57 28.52
C GLU A 35 -24.98 5.08 27.21
N GLU A 36 -25.43 6.27 26.76
CA GLU A 36 -24.99 6.84 25.48
C GLU A 36 -23.52 7.26 25.52
N GLY A 37 -23.03 7.70 26.69
CA GLY A 37 -21.65 8.07 26.92
C GLY A 37 -20.71 6.88 27.22
N PRO A 38 -19.40 7.12 27.26
CA PRO A 38 -18.40 6.11 27.61
C PRO A 38 -18.42 5.69 29.08
N SER A 39 -19.22 6.32 29.94
CA SER A 39 -19.33 5.97 31.35
C SER A 39 -20.69 6.38 31.93
N ILE A 40 -21.20 5.60 32.90
CA ILE A 40 -22.35 5.98 33.74
C ILE A 40 -21.93 7.06 34.75
N GLY A 41 -22.90 7.76 35.33
CA GLY A 41 -22.73 8.87 36.27
C GLY A 41 -23.60 10.08 35.92
N GLY A 42 -23.97 10.22 34.65
CA GLY A 42 -24.81 11.32 34.15
C GLY A 42 -24.26 12.70 34.50
N ARG A 43 -25.14 13.68 34.76
CA ARG A 43 -24.71 15.03 35.18
C ARG A 43 -24.24 15.10 36.63
N MET A 44 -24.75 14.23 37.50
CA MET A 44 -24.46 14.30 38.94
C MET A 44 -22.97 14.12 39.22
N ILE A 45 -22.26 13.27 38.45
CA ILE A 45 -20.81 13.07 38.63
C ILE A 45 -19.96 14.28 38.24
N GLN A 46 -20.52 15.23 37.48
CA GLN A 46 -19.85 16.48 37.10
C GLN A 46 -20.03 17.59 38.15
N LEU A 47 -20.91 17.39 39.14
CA LEU A 47 -21.19 18.35 40.18
C LEU A 47 -20.26 18.11 41.37
N ASP A 48 -19.67 19.17 41.92
CA ASP A 48 -18.93 19.07 43.18
C ASP A 48 -19.87 18.71 44.34
N LYS A 49 -21.00 19.42 44.44
CA LYS A 49 -21.98 19.30 45.54
C LYS A 49 -23.41 19.08 45.07
N THR A 50 -24.20 18.34 45.85
CA THR A 50 -25.65 18.21 45.67
C THR A 50 -26.43 19.04 46.68
N PHE A 51 -27.51 19.70 46.24
CA PHE A 51 -28.44 20.44 47.11
C PHE A 51 -29.57 19.50 47.58
N PRO A 52 -30.12 19.62 48.82
CA PRO A 52 -29.84 20.63 49.85
C PRO A 52 -28.70 20.31 50.82
N THR A 53 -28.19 19.07 50.82
CA THR A 53 -27.29 18.58 51.87
C THR A 53 -25.83 18.99 51.70
N LEU A 54 -25.45 19.52 50.54
CA LEU A 54 -24.07 19.87 50.18
C LEU A 54 -23.10 18.68 50.29
N ASP A 55 -23.62 17.48 50.01
CA ASP A 55 -22.83 16.27 49.96
C ASP A 55 -21.97 16.24 48.70
N CYS A 56 -20.82 15.57 48.77
CA CYS A 56 -19.96 15.34 47.60
C CYS A 56 -20.67 14.38 46.64
N SER A 57 -20.97 14.84 45.42
CA SER A 57 -21.73 14.05 44.45
C SER A 57 -21.02 12.74 44.09
N THR A 58 -19.69 12.79 43.95
CA THR A 58 -18.84 11.63 43.68
C THR A 58 -18.90 10.62 44.82
N CYS A 59 -18.83 11.06 46.08
CA CYS A 59 -18.91 10.17 47.23
C CYS A 59 -20.25 9.43 47.30
N THR A 60 -21.35 10.07 46.86
CA THR A 60 -22.67 9.45 46.83
C THR A 60 -22.84 8.51 45.64
N LEU A 61 -22.31 8.88 44.47
CA LEU A 61 -22.61 8.22 43.22
C LEU A 61 -21.63 7.11 42.85
N SER A 62 -20.31 7.30 43.07
CA SER A 62 -19.28 6.32 42.74
C SER A 62 -19.54 4.93 43.36
N PRO A 63 -19.98 4.79 44.63
CA PRO A 63 -20.29 3.49 45.19
C PRO A 63 -21.40 2.76 44.43
N LYS A 64 -22.46 3.48 44.03
CA LYS A 64 -23.56 2.91 43.24
C LYS A 64 -23.12 2.54 41.82
N MET A 65 -22.24 3.32 41.22
CA MET A 65 -21.66 3.00 39.91
C MET A 65 -20.83 1.71 39.97
N VAL A 66 -20.01 1.54 41.02
CA VAL A 66 -19.25 0.31 41.26
C VAL A 66 -20.19 -0.87 41.51
N GLU A 67 -21.25 -0.67 42.28
CA GLU A 67 -22.27 -1.69 42.52
C GLU A 67 -22.91 -2.18 41.21
N VAL A 68 -23.26 -1.26 40.30
CA VAL A 68 -23.73 -1.61 38.95
C VAL A 68 -22.72 -2.46 38.20
N ALA A 69 -21.43 -2.11 38.25
CA ALA A 69 -20.38 -2.83 37.53
C ALA A 69 -20.12 -4.24 38.06
N LEU A 70 -20.36 -4.48 39.36
CA LEU A 70 -20.10 -5.75 40.03
C LEU A 70 -21.35 -6.65 40.12
N ASN A 71 -22.53 -6.11 39.86
CA ASN A 71 -23.78 -6.84 39.97
C ASN A 71 -23.96 -7.79 38.78
N ARG A 72 -24.03 -9.10 39.06
CA ARG A 72 -24.17 -10.15 38.04
C ARG A 72 -25.51 -10.12 37.30
N ASN A 73 -26.53 -9.48 37.87
CA ASN A 73 -27.84 -9.32 37.25
C ASN A 73 -27.92 -8.05 36.39
N ILE A 74 -26.86 -7.24 36.33
CA ILE A 74 -26.82 -6.02 35.51
C ILE A 74 -25.76 -6.15 34.42
N GLU A 75 -26.20 -6.11 33.16
CA GLU A 75 -25.34 -5.98 32.00
C GLU A 75 -25.23 -4.52 31.59
N LEU A 76 -24.08 -3.89 31.82
CA LEU A 76 -23.83 -2.50 31.41
C LEU A 76 -23.32 -2.41 29.98
N LEU A 77 -24.15 -1.90 29.07
CA LEU A 77 -23.78 -1.51 27.72
C LEU A 77 -23.59 0.01 27.65
N SER A 78 -22.37 0.43 27.94
CA SER A 78 -21.93 1.82 27.79
C SER A 78 -21.53 2.13 26.35
N TRP A 79 -21.61 3.40 26.00
CA TRP A 79 -21.46 3.94 24.66
C TRP A 79 -22.44 3.36 23.65
N ALA A 80 -23.67 3.15 24.10
CA ALA A 80 -24.72 2.50 23.35
C ALA A 80 -26.05 3.25 23.51
N LYS A 81 -26.84 3.27 22.44
CA LYS A 81 -28.18 3.87 22.47
C LYS A 81 -29.20 3.07 21.67
N PRO A 82 -30.48 3.08 22.08
CA PRO A 82 -31.54 2.47 21.28
C PRO A 82 -31.75 3.27 19.99
N VAL A 83 -31.84 2.59 18.85
CA VAL A 83 -32.15 3.20 17.54
C VAL A 83 -33.52 2.77 17.00
N ALA A 84 -34.05 1.65 17.48
CA ALA A 84 -35.41 1.23 17.18
C ALA A 84 -36.00 0.42 18.34
N VAL A 85 -37.28 0.62 18.62
CA VAL A 85 -38.04 -0.14 19.61
C VAL A 85 -39.31 -0.64 18.93
N LYS A 86 -39.51 -1.95 18.91
CA LYS A 86 -40.71 -2.60 18.36
C LYS A 86 -41.38 -3.43 19.45
N ARG A 87 -42.70 -3.39 19.50
CA ARG A 87 -43.46 -4.28 20.39
C ARG A 87 -43.45 -5.70 19.81
N GLU A 88 -43.15 -6.68 20.64
CA GLU A 88 -43.15 -8.10 20.27
C GLU A 88 -43.87 -8.89 21.38
N GLY A 89 -45.11 -9.30 21.11
CA GLY A 89 -45.98 -9.95 22.11
C GLY A 89 -46.21 -9.10 23.37
N HIS A 90 -45.82 -9.66 24.52
CA HIS A 90 -45.89 -9.01 25.84
C HIS A 90 -44.64 -8.18 26.18
N GLY A 91 -43.65 -8.08 25.29
CA GLY A 91 -42.39 -7.38 25.51
C GLY A 91 -41.98 -6.44 24.36
N PHE A 92 -40.70 -6.11 24.33
CA PHE A 92 -40.09 -5.21 23.34
C PHE A 92 -38.86 -5.85 22.70
N LYS A 93 -38.73 -5.68 21.40
CA LYS A 93 -37.50 -5.92 20.64
C LYS A 93 -36.81 -4.59 20.39
N ILE A 94 -35.56 -4.50 20.80
CA ILE A 94 -34.82 -3.23 20.79
C ILE A 94 -33.55 -3.41 19.96
N THR A 95 -33.35 -2.51 18.99
CA THR A 95 -32.12 -2.43 18.22
C THR A 95 -31.22 -1.39 18.88
N ILE A 96 -30.01 -1.80 19.25
CA ILE A 96 -29.04 -0.97 19.96
C ILE A 96 -27.89 -0.65 19.01
N LEU A 97 -27.57 0.64 18.89
CA LEU A 97 -26.34 1.10 18.25
C LEU A 97 -25.27 1.26 19.34
N LYS A 98 -24.22 0.44 19.25
CA LYS A 98 -23.04 0.53 20.13
C LYS A 98 -21.90 1.21 19.39
N LYS A 99 -21.47 2.38 19.85
CA LYS A 99 -20.33 3.11 19.26
C LYS A 99 -19.03 2.39 19.60
N ALA A 100 -18.10 2.35 18.66
CA ALA A 100 -16.79 1.75 18.89
C ALA A 100 -15.97 2.61 19.86
N ARG A 101 -15.43 2.00 20.91
CA ARG A 101 -14.51 2.70 21.84
C ARG A 101 -13.12 2.92 21.25
N TYR A 102 -12.79 2.19 20.19
CA TYR A 102 -11.45 2.05 19.59
C TYR A 102 -10.35 1.65 20.59
N VAL A 103 -10.76 1.08 21.72
CA VAL A 103 -9.90 0.49 22.74
C VAL A 103 -10.48 -0.88 23.08
N ASP A 104 -9.63 -1.90 23.08
CA ASP A 104 -10.01 -3.22 23.57
C ASP A 104 -10.18 -3.15 25.09
N ILE A 105 -11.44 -3.21 25.55
CA ILE A 105 -11.78 -3.10 26.97
C ILE A 105 -11.24 -4.27 27.79
N THR A 106 -10.98 -5.43 27.18
CA THR A 106 -10.45 -6.61 27.86
C THR A 106 -8.96 -6.44 28.17
N LYS A 107 -8.22 -5.75 27.28
CA LYS A 107 -6.78 -5.48 27.43
C LYS A 107 -6.48 -4.17 28.17
N CYS A 108 -7.41 -3.22 28.19
CA CYS A 108 -7.19 -1.92 28.82
C CYS A 108 -7.12 -2.03 30.35
N THR A 109 -5.96 -1.69 30.93
CA THR A 109 -5.72 -1.68 32.38
C THR A 109 -6.12 -0.37 33.08
N ALA A 110 -6.65 0.60 32.33
CA ALA A 110 -7.03 1.92 32.83
C ALA A 110 -5.88 2.74 33.45
N CYS A 111 -4.62 2.47 33.09
CA CYS A 111 -3.45 3.18 33.62
C CYS A 111 -3.32 4.64 33.16
N GLY A 112 -4.01 5.04 32.08
CA GLY A 112 -3.96 6.40 31.54
C GLY A 112 -2.70 6.75 30.73
N SER A 113 -1.72 5.85 30.59
CA SER A 113 -0.46 6.11 29.87
C SER A 113 -0.62 6.48 28.40
N CYS A 114 -1.77 6.17 27.81
CA CYS A 114 -2.09 6.52 26.42
C CYS A 114 -2.40 8.01 26.21
N SER A 115 -2.91 8.71 27.23
CA SER A 115 -3.29 10.12 27.09
C SER A 115 -2.08 11.04 26.90
N PRO A 116 -0.97 10.93 27.68
CA PRO A 116 0.23 11.75 27.46
C PRO A 116 0.82 11.63 26.05
N GLY A 117 0.85 10.42 25.47
CA GLY A 117 1.38 10.16 24.13
C GLY A 117 0.46 10.61 22.98
N CYS A 118 -0.78 11.00 23.27
CA CYS A 118 -1.73 11.40 22.25
C CYS A 118 -1.41 12.81 21.71
N PRO A 119 -1.18 12.97 20.39
CA PRO A 119 -0.88 14.28 19.81
C PRO A 119 -2.13 15.15 19.63
N VAL A 120 -3.33 14.56 19.68
CA VAL A 120 -4.59 15.25 19.40
C VAL A 120 -5.15 15.86 20.69
N VAL A 121 -5.38 17.17 20.67
CA VAL A 121 -6.00 17.93 21.75
C VAL A 121 -7.45 18.31 21.36
N MET A 122 -8.37 18.20 22.31
CA MET A 122 -9.80 18.49 22.19
C MET A 122 -10.33 19.18 23.46
N LYS A 123 -11.59 19.62 23.46
CA LYS A 123 -12.25 20.21 24.64
C LYS A 123 -12.83 19.11 25.54
N SER A 124 -12.78 19.30 26.86
CA SER A 124 -13.31 18.32 27.82
C SER A 124 -14.83 18.42 27.97
N GLU A 125 -15.59 17.43 27.52
CA GLU A 125 -17.05 17.35 27.71
C GLU A 125 -17.42 17.17 29.18
N PHE A 126 -16.59 16.46 29.95
CA PHE A 126 -16.77 16.32 31.39
C PHE A 126 -16.71 17.68 32.10
N ASN A 127 -15.79 18.55 31.67
CA ASN A 127 -15.68 19.93 32.19
C ASN A 127 -16.50 20.93 31.37
N MET A 128 -17.61 20.51 30.75
CA MET A 128 -18.53 21.39 30.02
C MET A 128 -17.88 22.19 28.89
N GLY A 129 -16.94 21.57 28.18
CA GLY A 129 -16.20 22.18 27.06
C GLY A 129 -15.02 23.06 27.49
N THR A 130 -14.68 23.09 28.78
CA THR A 130 -13.57 23.89 29.31
C THR A 130 -12.30 23.04 29.50
N GLY A 131 -11.15 23.65 29.22
CA GLY A 131 -9.84 23.01 29.34
C GLY A 131 -9.52 21.98 28.24
N PRO A 132 -8.22 21.70 28.02
CA PRO A 132 -7.78 20.72 27.05
C PRO A 132 -7.93 19.30 27.60
N ARG A 133 -8.34 18.37 26.73
CA ARG A 133 -8.18 16.93 26.92
C ARG A 133 -7.55 16.32 25.67
N LYS A 134 -7.15 15.06 25.78
CA LYS A 134 -6.60 14.29 24.66
C LYS A 134 -7.69 13.48 23.95
N ALA A 135 -7.46 13.09 22.71
CA ALA A 135 -8.44 12.30 21.96
C ALA A 135 -8.61 10.89 22.54
N ILE A 136 -7.56 10.29 23.10
CA ILE A 136 -7.66 9.10 23.96
C ILE A 136 -7.64 9.51 25.44
N TYR A 137 -8.65 9.11 26.18
CA TYR A 137 -8.89 9.56 27.55
C TYR A 137 -9.69 8.53 28.36
N ILE A 138 -9.59 8.63 29.69
CA ILE A 138 -10.56 8.02 30.62
C ILE A 138 -11.55 9.14 30.97
N PRO A 139 -12.88 8.93 30.92
CA PRO A 139 -13.86 10.01 31.05
C PRO A 139 -13.66 10.91 32.27
N PHE A 140 -13.37 10.30 33.42
CA PHE A 140 -13.02 10.95 34.67
C PHE A 140 -12.41 9.91 35.63
N PRO A 141 -11.71 10.31 36.71
CA PRO A 141 -11.24 9.37 37.73
C PRO A 141 -12.40 8.56 38.30
N GLN A 142 -12.26 7.23 38.36
CA GLN A 142 -13.33 6.29 38.80
C GLN A 142 -14.53 6.16 37.85
N ALA A 143 -14.38 6.53 36.58
CA ALA A 143 -15.38 6.22 35.56
C ALA A 143 -15.76 4.74 35.57
N ILE A 144 -17.03 4.43 35.31
CA ILE A 144 -17.53 3.07 35.14
C ILE A 144 -18.18 2.93 33.75
N PRO A 145 -17.70 2.01 32.88
CA PRO A 145 -16.51 1.19 33.07
C PRO A 145 -15.23 2.04 33.11
N ASN A 146 -14.27 1.67 33.96
CA ASN A 146 -12.99 2.38 34.07
C ASN A 146 -12.09 1.97 32.90
N LYS A 147 -12.35 2.54 31.72
CA LYS A 147 -11.69 2.15 30.47
C LYS A 147 -11.40 3.38 29.61
N ALA A 148 -10.25 3.36 28.96
CA ALA A 148 -9.89 4.38 28.00
C ALA A 148 -10.83 4.32 26.78
N SER A 149 -11.00 5.47 26.15
CA SER A 149 -11.94 5.72 25.06
C SER A 149 -11.26 6.67 24.08
N ILE A 150 -11.38 6.41 22.77
CA ILE A 150 -10.89 7.33 21.74
C ILE A 150 -12.07 8.03 21.09
N ASP A 151 -12.09 9.35 21.19
CA ASP A 151 -12.96 10.16 20.34
C ASP A 151 -12.24 10.37 19.00
N LYS A 152 -12.59 9.51 18.05
CA LYS A 152 -12.16 9.64 16.67
C LYS A 152 -12.80 10.91 16.10
N ARG A 153 -11.99 11.87 15.66
CA ARG A 153 -12.50 13.02 14.88
C ARG A 153 -13.25 12.48 13.67
N GLU A 154 -14.52 12.86 13.54
CA GLU A 154 -15.36 12.47 12.40
C GLU A 154 -14.91 13.18 11.12
N GLU A 155 -14.35 14.39 11.26
CA GLU A 155 -13.74 15.14 10.15
C GLU A 155 -12.20 15.17 10.27
N ARG A 156 -11.54 14.61 9.26
CA ARG A 156 -10.09 14.74 9.09
C ARG A 156 -9.80 16.18 8.61
N PRO A 157 -8.86 16.92 9.23
CA PRO A 157 -8.55 18.30 8.80
C PRO A 157 -8.02 18.38 7.36
N CYS A 158 -7.53 17.28 6.80
CA CYS A 158 -7.37 17.10 5.37
C CYS A 158 -8.16 15.85 4.94
N LYS A 159 -8.71 15.84 3.73
CA LYS A 159 -9.35 14.65 3.15
C LYS A 159 -8.40 13.43 3.01
N ALA A 160 -7.15 13.51 3.47
CA ALA A 160 -6.11 12.48 3.35
C ALA A 160 -6.03 11.88 1.94
N ALA A 161 -6.33 12.70 0.91
CA ALA A 161 -6.35 12.26 -0.47
C ALA A 161 -5.01 11.62 -0.88
N CYS A 162 -3.90 12.10 -0.33
CA CYS A 162 -2.58 11.51 -0.50
C CYS A 162 -2.46 10.06 0.00
N VAL A 163 -3.16 9.70 1.08
CA VAL A 163 -3.22 8.32 1.60
C VAL A 163 -4.11 7.47 0.70
N ASP A 164 -5.26 8.00 0.28
CA ASP A 164 -6.20 7.27 -0.58
C ASP A 164 -5.64 7.03 -1.99
N ALA A 165 -4.87 7.98 -2.53
CA ALA A 165 -4.20 7.84 -3.82
C ALA A 165 -2.91 7.00 -3.76
N CYS A 166 -2.39 6.71 -2.56
CA CYS A 166 -1.25 5.81 -2.42
C CYS A 166 -1.75 4.35 -2.51
N PRO A 167 -1.27 3.52 -3.45
CA PRO A 167 -1.76 2.16 -3.62
C PRO A 167 -1.61 1.26 -2.39
N ILE A 168 -0.63 1.55 -1.53
CA ILE A 168 -0.37 0.82 -0.27
C ILE A 168 -0.93 1.55 0.95
N HIS A 169 -1.71 2.62 0.76
CA HIS A 169 -2.33 3.42 1.82
C HIS A 169 -1.38 3.83 2.96
N THR A 170 -0.13 4.14 2.61
CA THR A 170 0.88 4.55 3.58
C THR A 170 0.44 5.80 4.35
N ASN A 171 0.78 5.90 5.64
CA ASN A 171 0.35 7.00 6.50
C ASN A 171 1.19 8.27 6.25
N VAL A 172 0.92 8.93 5.10
CA VAL A 172 1.60 10.15 4.64
C VAL A 172 1.62 11.22 5.72
N LEU A 173 0.45 11.52 6.30
CA LEU A 173 0.32 12.60 7.29
C LEU A 173 1.13 12.31 8.54
N GLY A 174 1.14 11.05 9.00
CA GLY A 174 1.85 10.65 10.20
C GLY A 174 3.36 10.79 10.02
N TYR A 175 3.95 10.26 8.94
CA TYR A 175 5.40 10.34 8.81
C TYR A 175 5.88 11.75 8.48
N LEU A 176 5.09 12.54 7.74
CA LEU A 176 5.39 13.96 7.54
C LEU A 176 5.36 14.73 8.86
N LYS A 177 4.41 14.42 9.74
CA LYS A 177 4.36 15.01 11.09
C LYS A 177 5.60 14.62 11.90
N HIS A 178 6.00 13.35 11.89
CA HIS A 178 7.23 12.89 12.54
C HIS A 178 8.46 13.63 12.00
N ILE A 179 8.59 13.78 10.68
CA ILE A 179 9.67 14.56 10.06
C ILE A 179 9.67 16.02 10.55
N SER A 180 8.50 16.67 10.58
CA SER A 180 8.38 18.07 11.03
C SER A 180 8.79 18.31 12.49
N GLU A 181 8.79 17.24 13.30
CA GLU A 181 9.14 17.28 14.72
C GLU A 181 10.57 16.76 14.98
N GLY A 182 11.35 16.46 13.93
CA GLY A 182 12.69 15.89 14.06
C GLY A 182 12.71 14.41 14.47
N ARG A 183 11.56 13.73 14.46
CA ARG A 183 11.42 12.31 14.84
C ARG A 183 11.60 11.38 13.64
N PHE A 184 12.79 11.41 13.04
CA PHE A 184 13.06 10.73 11.76
C PHE A 184 12.99 9.20 11.84
N GLN A 185 13.43 8.62 12.97
CA GLN A 185 13.27 7.19 13.22
C GLN A 185 11.79 6.78 13.26
N ASP A 186 10.94 7.51 13.99
CA ASP A 186 9.49 7.26 14.02
C ASP A 186 8.88 7.38 12.62
N ALA A 187 9.34 8.36 11.83
CA ALA A 187 8.90 8.54 10.44
C ALA A 187 9.27 7.31 9.59
N TYR A 188 10.51 6.85 9.67
CA TYR A 188 10.98 5.65 8.96
C TYR A 188 10.15 4.42 9.33
N MET A 189 9.98 4.16 10.63
CA MET A 189 9.20 3.02 11.11
C MET A 189 7.76 3.06 10.60
N LEU A 190 7.15 4.24 10.58
CA LEU A 190 5.78 4.41 10.08
C LEU A 190 5.67 4.21 8.57
N ILE A 191 6.67 4.64 7.79
CA ILE A 191 6.72 4.36 6.34
C ILE A 191 6.85 2.86 6.12
N ARG A 192 7.80 2.21 6.82
CA ARG A 192 8.12 0.79 6.66
C ARG A 192 6.97 -0.14 7.05
N ALA A 193 6.12 0.27 7.99
CA ALA A 193 4.98 -0.51 8.47
C ALA A 193 3.99 -0.96 7.36
N THR A 194 4.00 -0.31 6.20
CA THR A 194 3.15 -0.66 5.04
C THR A 194 3.96 -0.90 3.76
N ASN A 195 5.29 -0.85 3.85
CA ASN A 195 6.16 -0.86 2.69
C ASN A 195 7.53 -1.47 3.06
N PRO A 196 7.88 -2.66 2.56
CA PRO A 196 9.21 -3.23 2.77
C PRO A 196 10.31 -2.54 1.96
N PHE A 197 9.94 -1.76 0.93
CA PHE A 197 10.85 -1.04 0.02
C PHE A 197 10.69 0.50 0.07
N PRO A 198 10.79 1.15 1.24
CA PRO A 198 10.62 2.59 1.36
C PRO A 198 11.70 3.39 0.60
N SER A 199 12.93 2.87 0.49
CA SER A 199 14.05 3.51 -0.23
C SER A 199 13.79 3.58 -1.73
N VAL A 200 13.22 2.52 -2.28
CA VAL A 200 12.80 2.40 -3.68
C VAL A 200 11.66 3.37 -3.94
N CYS A 201 10.59 3.33 -3.14
CA CYS A 201 9.45 4.22 -3.32
C CYS A 201 9.80 5.70 -3.07
N GLY A 202 10.84 6.01 -2.29
CA GLY A 202 11.36 7.37 -2.15
C GLY A 202 12.11 7.88 -3.38
N ARG A 203 12.49 7.00 -4.32
CA ARG A 203 13.30 7.35 -5.49
C ARG A 203 12.54 7.24 -6.82
N VAL A 204 11.79 6.15 -7.01
CA VAL A 204 11.23 5.80 -8.32
C VAL A 204 9.71 5.86 -8.39
N CYS A 205 9.04 6.11 -7.26
CA CYS A 205 7.58 6.23 -7.25
C CYS A 205 7.13 7.42 -8.10
N TYR A 206 6.02 7.25 -8.80
CA TYR A 206 5.37 8.32 -9.58
C TYR A 206 4.58 9.31 -8.72
N ALA A 207 4.69 9.22 -7.39
CA ALA A 207 4.12 10.15 -6.44
C ALA A 207 2.62 10.51 -6.69
N PRO A 208 1.71 9.52 -6.90
CA PRO A 208 0.28 9.83 -7.09
C PRO A 208 -0.32 10.62 -5.92
N CYS A 209 0.25 10.43 -4.73
CA CYS A 209 -0.07 11.17 -3.51
C CYS A 209 0.19 12.68 -3.59
N GLU A 210 1.15 13.13 -4.40
CA GLU A 210 1.46 14.55 -4.60
C GLU A 210 0.47 15.20 -5.58
N GLY A 211 0.08 14.47 -6.63
CA GLY A 211 -0.89 14.95 -7.63
C GLY A 211 -2.29 15.24 -7.06
N VAL A 212 -2.65 14.63 -5.92
CA VAL A 212 -3.91 14.88 -5.21
C VAL A 212 -3.72 15.67 -3.91
N CYS A 213 -2.54 16.23 -3.68
CA CYS A 213 -2.24 16.94 -2.44
C CYS A 213 -3.11 18.20 -2.32
N ASN A 214 -3.85 18.35 -1.21
CA ASN A 214 -4.67 19.54 -0.97
C ASN A 214 -3.87 20.85 -0.98
N ARG A 215 -2.57 20.80 -0.63
CA ARG A 215 -1.70 21.97 -0.70
C ARG A 215 -1.52 22.48 -2.13
N GLY A 216 -1.54 21.57 -3.10
CA GLY A 216 -1.54 21.83 -4.54
C GLY A 216 -2.69 22.71 -5.04
N GLN A 217 -3.73 22.93 -4.22
CA GLN A 217 -4.85 23.85 -4.53
C GLN A 217 -4.54 25.31 -4.17
N MET A 218 -3.50 25.57 -3.38
CA MET A 218 -3.09 26.91 -2.98
C MET A 218 -1.75 27.32 -3.60
N ASP A 219 -0.79 26.41 -3.63
CA ASP A 219 0.54 26.56 -4.24
C ASP A 219 1.08 25.18 -4.63
N ASP A 220 2.36 24.89 -4.43
CA ASP A 220 2.95 23.61 -4.80
C ASP A 220 2.54 22.46 -3.86
N PRO A 221 2.31 21.24 -4.39
CA PRO A 221 2.10 20.08 -3.55
C PRO A 221 3.32 19.84 -2.64
N LEU A 222 3.09 19.20 -1.49
CA LEU A 222 4.21 18.75 -0.66
C LEU A 222 5.03 17.72 -1.43
N ALA A 223 6.37 17.83 -1.35
CA ALA A 223 7.31 16.86 -1.90
C ALA A 223 7.33 15.56 -1.06
N ILE A 224 6.21 14.85 -1.03
CA ILE A 224 5.94 13.67 -0.21
C ILE A 224 6.97 12.56 -0.49
N ARG A 225 7.30 12.30 -1.76
CA ARG A 225 8.30 11.30 -2.17
C ARG A 225 9.69 11.67 -1.69
N ASP A 226 10.08 12.93 -1.82
CA ASP A 226 11.42 13.38 -1.41
C ASP A 226 11.56 13.44 0.12
N LEU A 227 10.50 13.80 0.84
CA LEU A 227 10.46 13.73 2.30
C LEU A 227 10.51 12.28 2.80
N LYS A 228 9.87 11.35 2.08
CA LYS A 228 10.02 9.90 2.34
C LYS A 228 11.46 9.46 2.12
N ARG A 229 12.08 9.86 0.99
CA ARG A 229 13.49 9.59 0.71
C ARG A 229 14.40 10.12 1.81
N PHE A 230 14.19 11.36 2.24
CA PHE A 230 14.95 11.96 3.33
C PHE A 230 14.89 11.12 4.61
N ALA A 231 13.70 10.70 5.05
CA ALA A 231 13.55 9.88 6.25
C ALA A 231 14.23 8.51 6.11
N VAL A 232 14.20 7.91 4.92
CA VAL A 232 14.85 6.63 4.63
C VAL A 232 16.37 6.76 4.55
N ASP A 233 16.87 7.82 3.93
CA ASP A 233 18.32 8.06 3.80
C ASP A 233 18.93 8.47 5.16
N TYR A 234 18.13 8.99 6.09
CA TYR A 234 18.57 9.31 7.46
C TYR A 234 18.67 8.07 8.36
N PHE A 235 17.75 7.12 8.23
CA PHE A 235 17.70 5.95 9.12
C PHE A 235 18.56 4.80 8.57
N ASP A 236 19.44 4.27 9.40
CA ASP A 236 20.24 3.10 9.04
C ASP A 236 19.47 1.79 9.30
N ILE A 237 18.96 1.18 8.23
CA ILE A 237 18.23 -0.08 8.28
C ILE A 237 19.02 -1.25 8.89
N ASP A 238 20.36 -1.21 8.86
CA ASP A 238 21.18 -2.28 9.45
C ASP A 238 21.01 -2.35 10.98
N THR A 239 20.65 -1.22 11.60
CA THR A 239 20.33 -1.11 13.03
C THR A 239 18.95 -1.67 13.39
N LEU A 240 18.11 -1.99 12.40
CA LEU A 240 16.77 -2.48 12.64
C LEU A 240 16.80 -3.92 13.18
N GLU A 241 16.20 -4.11 14.34
CA GLU A 241 16.07 -5.43 14.96
C GLU A 241 14.97 -6.25 14.26
N VAL A 242 15.15 -7.58 14.29
CA VAL A 242 14.13 -8.52 13.85
C VAL A 242 13.10 -8.66 14.97
N PRO A 243 11.80 -8.50 14.70
CA PRO A 243 10.78 -8.70 15.72
C PRO A 243 10.78 -10.14 16.24
N GLN A 244 10.25 -10.36 17.44
CA GLN A 244 10.02 -11.71 17.94
C GLN A 244 8.90 -12.37 17.11
N ILE A 245 9.25 -13.37 16.32
CA ILE A 245 8.34 -14.07 15.41
C ILE A 245 7.98 -15.44 16.00
N THR A 246 6.68 -15.74 16.07
CA THR A 246 6.18 -17.07 16.47
C THR A 246 6.02 -17.94 15.25
N LYS A 247 6.73 -19.06 15.18
CA LYS A 247 6.69 -19.94 14.00
C LYS A 247 5.35 -20.68 13.88
N THR A 248 4.90 -20.83 12.64
CA THR A 248 3.65 -21.54 12.27
C THR A 248 3.90 -22.95 11.74
N GLU A 249 5.16 -23.32 11.49
CA GLU A 249 5.60 -24.56 10.83
C GLU A 249 5.05 -24.77 9.40
N LYS A 250 4.43 -23.74 8.81
CA LYS A 250 3.95 -23.73 7.43
C LYS A 250 5.04 -23.28 6.47
N ARG A 251 5.17 -23.95 5.33
CA ARG A 251 6.18 -23.67 4.31
C ARG A 251 5.54 -23.04 3.08
N VAL A 252 6.06 -21.91 2.64
CA VAL A 252 5.57 -21.19 1.45
C VAL A 252 6.70 -21.00 0.44
N ALA A 253 6.42 -21.33 -0.81
CA ALA A 253 7.31 -21.04 -1.93
C ALA A 253 6.88 -19.76 -2.64
N VAL A 254 7.83 -18.88 -2.94
CA VAL A 254 7.62 -17.64 -3.68
C VAL A 254 8.41 -17.71 -4.97
N ILE A 255 7.77 -17.55 -6.12
CA ILE A 255 8.41 -17.65 -7.44
C ILE A 255 8.65 -16.24 -7.98
N GLY A 256 9.93 -15.84 -8.06
CA GLY A 256 10.39 -14.52 -8.46
C GLY A 256 10.75 -13.63 -7.27
N ALA A 257 11.98 -13.11 -7.24
CA ALA A 257 12.47 -12.16 -6.24
C ALA A 257 12.31 -10.70 -6.70
N GLY A 258 11.20 -10.38 -7.35
CA GLY A 258 10.80 -9.00 -7.65
C GLY A 258 10.09 -8.32 -6.46
N PRO A 259 9.61 -7.07 -6.61
CA PRO A 259 8.89 -6.36 -5.56
C PRO A 259 7.72 -7.14 -4.97
N ALA A 260 6.91 -7.78 -5.81
CA ALA A 260 5.74 -8.55 -5.37
C ALA A 260 6.16 -9.76 -4.53
N GLY A 261 7.06 -10.60 -5.07
CA GLY A 261 7.53 -11.80 -4.37
C GLY A 261 8.26 -11.48 -3.07
N LEU A 262 9.16 -10.50 -3.07
CA LEU A 262 9.89 -10.11 -1.86
C LEU A 262 8.99 -9.45 -0.80
N THR A 263 7.97 -8.70 -1.21
CA THR A 263 6.97 -8.16 -0.27
C THR A 263 6.14 -9.27 0.34
N CYS A 264 5.65 -10.22 -0.47
CA CYS A 264 4.95 -11.40 0.01
C CYS A 264 5.82 -12.21 0.99
N ALA A 265 7.09 -12.43 0.65
CA ALA A 265 8.03 -13.15 1.50
C ALA A 265 8.31 -12.42 2.83
N HIS A 266 8.47 -11.10 2.79
CA HIS A 266 8.63 -10.26 3.97
C HIS A 266 7.45 -10.41 4.93
N ASP A 267 6.22 -10.25 4.43
CA ASP A 267 5.02 -10.27 5.26
C ASP A 267 4.75 -11.68 5.81
N LEU A 268 4.92 -12.73 4.99
CA LEU A 268 4.78 -14.12 5.44
C LEU A 268 5.84 -14.51 6.48
N ALA A 269 7.07 -14.00 6.39
CA ALA A 269 8.10 -14.24 7.39
C ALA A 269 7.75 -13.58 8.72
N ILE A 270 7.18 -12.37 8.71
CA ILE A 270 6.70 -11.68 9.92
C ILE A 270 5.56 -12.47 10.58
N GLU A 271 4.65 -13.05 9.78
CA GLU A 271 3.58 -13.94 10.26
C GLU A 271 4.09 -15.32 10.71
N GLY A 272 5.39 -15.60 10.57
CA GLY A 272 6.04 -16.80 11.11
C GLY A 272 6.00 -18.02 10.21
N HIS A 273 5.79 -17.84 8.91
CA HIS A 273 5.93 -18.90 7.91
C HIS A 273 7.40 -19.10 7.51
N GLU A 274 7.77 -20.33 7.15
CA GLU A 274 9.06 -20.60 6.50
C GLU A 274 8.93 -20.32 5.00
N VAL A 275 9.67 -19.32 4.51
CA VAL A 275 9.56 -18.86 3.12
C VAL A 275 10.84 -19.14 2.34
N THR A 276 10.67 -19.78 1.17
CA THR A 276 11.73 -19.94 0.17
C THR A 276 11.35 -19.19 -1.10
N VAL A 277 12.19 -18.27 -1.54
CA VAL A 277 12.05 -17.52 -2.79
C VAL A 277 12.94 -18.16 -3.85
N TYR A 278 12.38 -18.52 -5.00
CA TYR A 278 13.12 -18.99 -6.17
C TYR A 278 13.27 -17.85 -7.17
N GLU A 279 14.50 -17.50 -7.53
CA GLU A 279 14.83 -16.44 -8.47
C GLU A 279 15.65 -17.00 -9.62
N ALA A 280 15.26 -16.68 -10.86
CA ALA A 280 15.91 -17.18 -12.06
C ALA A 280 17.25 -16.49 -12.33
N LEU A 281 17.42 -15.25 -11.89
CA LEU A 281 18.62 -14.45 -12.11
C LEU A 281 19.62 -14.58 -10.94
N PRO A 282 20.88 -14.15 -11.13
CA PRO A 282 21.94 -14.33 -10.11
C PRO A 282 21.75 -13.51 -8.83
N GLU A 283 20.92 -12.46 -8.84
CA GLU A 283 20.67 -11.62 -7.68
C GLU A 283 19.19 -11.23 -7.55
N PRO A 284 18.65 -11.13 -6.32
CA PRO A 284 17.26 -10.72 -6.10
C PRO A 284 17.03 -9.23 -6.37
N GLY A 285 15.78 -8.88 -6.69
CA GLY A 285 15.31 -7.51 -6.88
C GLY A 285 14.49 -7.31 -8.15
N GLY A 286 14.44 -8.30 -9.05
CA GLY A 286 13.69 -8.24 -10.30
C GLY A 286 13.94 -6.94 -11.10
N MET A 287 12.88 -6.30 -11.59
CA MET A 287 13.00 -5.06 -12.37
C MET A 287 13.66 -3.90 -11.60
N LEU A 288 13.61 -3.87 -10.26
CA LEU A 288 14.30 -2.85 -9.48
C LEU A 288 15.82 -2.95 -9.64
N ARG A 289 16.34 -4.18 -9.76
CA ARG A 289 17.76 -4.43 -10.00
C ARG A 289 18.09 -4.35 -11.48
N TYR A 290 17.31 -5.02 -12.32
CA TYR A 290 17.72 -5.30 -13.69
C TYR A 290 17.20 -4.27 -14.71
N ALA A 291 16.13 -3.52 -14.44
CA ALA A 291 15.62 -2.52 -15.39
C ALA A 291 15.99 -1.09 -14.99
N ILE A 292 15.70 -0.70 -13.74
CA ILE A 292 15.88 0.69 -13.32
C ILE A 292 17.38 1.05 -13.29
N PRO A 293 17.85 2.12 -13.96
CA PRO A 293 19.27 2.46 -13.96
C PRO A 293 19.83 2.89 -12.59
N GLU A 294 21.14 2.72 -12.39
CA GLU A 294 21.85 3.08 -11.14
C GLU A 294 21.65 4.55 -10.73
N TYR A 295 21.56 5.46 -11.70
CA TYR A 295 21.37 6.89 -11.43
C TYR A 295 19.97 7.24 -10.87
N ARG A 296 18.97 6.34 -11.03
CA ARG A 296 17.62 6.51 -10.45
C ARG A 296 17.48 5.73 -9.16
N LEU A 297 17.95 4.48 -9.14
CA LEU A 297 17.88 3.59 -7.99
C LEU A 297 19.24 2.94 -7.74
N PRO A 298 20.03 3.48 -6.80
CA PRO A 298 21.31 2.89 -6.44
C PRO A 298 21.14 1.46 -5.91
N LYS A 299 21.82 0.48 -6.52
CA LYS A 299 21.64 -0.94 -6.13
C LYS A 299 22.05 -1.22 -4.69
N LYS A 300 22.95 -0.40 -4.13
CA LYS A 300 23.33 -0.48 -2.72
C LYS A 300 22.14 -0.29 -1.77
N GLU A 301 21.20 0.60 -2.09
CA GLU A 301 20.05 0.87 -1.21
C GLU A 301 19.02 -0.25 -1.32
N LEU A 302 18.78 -0.75 -2.55
CA LEU A 302 17.97 -1.95 -2.77
C LEU A 302 18.53 -3.15 -2.01
N LYS A 303 19.85 -3.36 -2.06
CA LYS A 303 20.52 -4.47 -1.37
C LYS A 303 20.24 -4.45 0.13
N LYS A 304 20.30 -3.30 0.80
CA LYS A 304 20.03 -3.20 2.24
C LYS A 304 18.61 -3.66 2.60
N GLU A 305 17.61 -3.26 1.80
CA GLU A 305 16.21 -3.66 2.04
C GLU A 305 16.00 -5.16 1.82
N ILE A 306 16.62 -5.74 0.79
CA ILE A 306 16.59 -7.19 0.56
C ILE A 306 17.31 -7.92 1.69
N SER A 307 18.48 -7.45 2.13
CA SER A 307 19.22 -8.06 3.23
C SER A 307 18.45 -8.04 4.55
N TYR A 308 17.60 -7.03 4.79
CA TYR A 308 16.69 -7.08 5.92
C TYR A 308 15.63 -8.18 5.77
N ILE A 309 15.10 -8.42 4.56
CA ILE A 309 14.16 -9.53 4.30
C ILE A 309 14.85 -10.88 4.56
N GLU A 310 16.10 -11.05 4.15
CA GLU A 310 16.91 -12.24 4.48
C GLU A 310 17.13 -12.36 6.00
N LYS A 311 17.37 -11.24 6.69
CA LYS A 311 17.52 -11.17 8.16
C LYS A 311 16.27 -11.65 8.90
N LEU A 312 15.07 -11.52 8.32
CA LEU A 312 13.82 -12.08 8.85
C LEU A 312 13.76 -13.62 8.76
N GLY A 313 14.69 -14.26 8.04
CA GLY A 313 14.74 -15.71 7.86
C GLY A 313 14.24 -16.21 6.51
N VAL A 314 13.92 -15.31 5.56
CA VAL A 314 13.57 -15.68 4.19
C VAL A 314 14.79 -16.27 3.48
N LYS A 315 14.63 -17.44 2.87
CA LYS A 315 15.67 -18.09 2.06
C LYS A 315 15.49 -17.70 0.60
N ILE A 316 16.48 -17.04 0.01
CA ILE A 316 16.44 -16.65 -1.41
C ILE A 316 17.41 -17.55 -2.20
N GLN A 317 16.86 -18.38 -3.07
CA GLN A 317 17.61 -19.26 -3.97
C GLN A 317 17.64 -18.63 -5.37
N CYS A 318 18.77 -18.02 -5.70
CA CYS A 318 19.04 -17.46 -7.03
C CYS A 318 19.44 -18.56 -8.02
N ASP A 319 19.59 -18.18 -9.30
CA ASP A 319 19.99 -19.07 -10.40
C ASP A 319 19.11 -20.32 -10.51
N THR A 320 17.81 -20.20 -10.21
CA THR A 320 16.84 -21.30 -10.27
C THR A 320 15.58 -20.87 -11.02
N GLU A 321 15.47 -21.28 -12.28
CA GLU A 321 14.33 -20.97 -13.15
C GLU A 321 13.23 -22.04 -13.01
N VAL A 322 12.12 -21.66 -12.39
CA VAL A 322 10.93 -22.54 -12.26
C VAL A 322 10.28 -22.74 -13.63
N GLY A 323 10.03 -24.01 -13.98
CA GLY A 323 9.62 -24.46 -15.31
C GLY A 323 10.76 -25.04 -16.14
N LYS A 324 12.01 -24.84 -15.73
CA LYS A 324 13.21 -25.37 -16.40
C LYS A 324 14.07 -26.21 -15.48
N ASP A 325 14.51 -25.63 -14.35
CA ASP A 325 15.39 -26.31 -13.39
C ASP A 325 14.60 -27.11 -12.34
N ILE A 326 13.41 -26.61 -11.98
CA ILE A 326 12.44 -27.27 -11.09
C ILE A 326 11.02 -26.99 -11.59
N THR A 327 10.10 -27.94 -11.46
CA THR A 327 8.72 -27.75 -11.90
C THR A 327 7.81 -27.25 -10.77
N LEU A 328 6.72 -26.57 -11.14
CA LEU A 328 5.78 -26.01 -10.17
C LEU A 328 5.02 -27.12 -9.40
N GLU A 329 4.77 -28.26 -10.03
CA GLU A 329 4.15 -29.44 -9.40
C GLU A 329 5.04 -30.02 -8.31
N THR A 330 6.35 -30.06 -8.55
CA THR A 330 7.33 -30.52 -7.55
C THR A 330 7.29 -29.61 -6.33
N ILE A 331 7.34 -28.30 -6.55
CA ILE A 331 7.23 -27.30 -5.48
C ILE A 331 5.89 -27.44 -4.74
N LYS A 332 4.78 -27.69 -5.44
CA LYS A 332 3.47 -27.84 -4.80
C LYS A 332 3.40 -29.02 -3.83
N ASN A 333 4.14 -30.09 -4.09
CA ASN A 333 4.17 -31.24 -3.18
C ASN A 333 5.00 -30.98 -1.91
N ASP A 334 5.97 -30.06 -1.98
CA ASP A 334 6.90 -29.77 -0.90
C ASP A 334 6.49 -28.56 -0.04
N PHE A 335 5.53 -27.76 -0.47
CA PHE A 335 5.12 -26.52 0.21
C PHE A 335 3.60 -26.47 0.45
N ASP A 336 3.18 -25.85 1.54
CA ASP A 336 1.77 -25.67 1.88
C ASP A 336 1.08 -24.66 0.93
N ALA A 337 1.83 -23.68 0.42
CA ALA A 337 1.33 -22.68 -0.52
C ALA A 337 2.43 -22.19 -1.48
N ILE A 338 2.00 -21.63 -2.61
CA ILE A 338 2.85 -21.01 -3.63
C ILE A 338 2.33 -19.61 -3.93
N PHE A 339 3.22 -18.62 -4.00
CA PHE A 339 2.95 -17.31 -4.57
C PHE A 339 3.78 -17.10 -5.85
N ILE A 340 3.15 -16.68 -6.94
CA ILE A 340 3.79 -16.45 -8.24
C ILE A 340 3.90 -14.95 -8.49
N GLY A 341 5.14 -14.44 -8.53
CA GLY A 341 5.48 -13.02 -8.70
C GLY A 341 6.57 -12.79 -9.74
N VAL A 342 6.54 -13.53 -10.85
CA VAL A 342 7.58 -13.51 -11.91
C VAL A 342 7.53 -12.27 -12.81
N GLY A 343 6.47 -11.48 -12.72
CA GLY A 343 6.24 -10.26 -13.50
C GLY A 343 6.11 -10.50 -15.01
N ALA A 344 6.42 -9.47 -15.80
CA ALA A 344 6.33 -9.46 -17.26
C ALA A 344 7.71 -9.28 -17.92
N PRO A 345 8.54 -10.34 -18.00
CA PRO A 345 9.94 -10.22 -18.43
C PRO A 345 10.15 -10.03 -19.93
N LYS A 346 9.13 -10.27 -20.78
CA LYS A 346 9.28 -10.19 -22.24
C LYS A 346 8.83 -8.84 -22.77
N GLY A 347 9.60 -8.24 -23.68
CA GLY A 347 9.17 -7.05 -24.42
C GLY A 347 8.12 -7.36 -25.48
N LEU A 348 7.27 -6.37 -25.77
CA LEU A 348 6.36 -6.43 -26.92
C LEU A 348 7.12 -6.16 -28.23
N LEU A 349 6.78 -6.94 -29.26
CA LEU A 349 7.28 -6.75 -30.61
C LEU A 349 6.47 -5.68 -31.35
N LEU A 350 7.14 -4.94 -32.21
CA LEU A 350 6.57 -3.94 -33.10
C LEU A 350 5.83 -4.59 -34.28
N GLY A 351 6.28 -5.76 -34.73
CA GLY A 351 5.65 -6.55 -35.80
C GLY A 351 5.96 -6.01 -37.19
N VAL A 352 7.13 -5.40 -37.39
CA VAL A 352 7.55 -4.81 -38.67
C VAL A 352 8.68 -5.60 -39.31
N GLU A 353 8.84 -5.45 -40.62
CA GLU A 353 9.94 -6.07 -41.34
C GLU A 353 11.30 -5.53 -40.86
N GLY A 354 12.27 -6.43 -40.71
CA GLY A 354 13.63 -6.12 -40.24
C GLY A 354 13.78 -6.06 -38.71
N GLU A 355 12.73 -6.32 -37.93
CA GLU A 355 12.79 -6.30 -36.45
C GLU A 355 13.69 -7.39 -35.85
N VAL A 356 14.06 -8.41 -36.63
CA VAL A 356 14.94 -9.53 -36.20
C VAL A 356 16.44 -9.21 -36.32
N LEU A 357 16.80 -8.01 -36.80
CA LEU A 357 18.20 -7.61 -36.93
C LEU A 357 18.88 -7.54 -35.55
N PRO A 358 20.16 -7.95 -35.41
CA PRO A 358 20.85 -7.97 -34.11
C PRO A 358 20.93 -6.62 -33.39
N GLU A 359 20.94 -5.52 -34.14
CA GLU A 359 20.97 -4.15 -33.62
C GLU A 359 19.59 -3.60 -33.21
N VAL A 360 18.52 -4.37 -33.42
CA VAL A 360 17.18 -4.08 -32.89
C VAL A 360 17.01 -4.86 -31.59
N VAL A 361 17.12 -4.16 -30.46
CA VAL A 361 17.23 -4.76 -29.13
C VAL A 361 16.01 -4.41 -28.28
N ASP A 362 15.49 -5.39 -27.56
CA ASP A 362 14.49 -5.15 -26.52
C ASP A 362 15.05 -4.27 -25.38
N GLY A 363 14.29 -3.25 -24.98
CA GLY A 363 14.71 -2.26 -23.99
C GLY A 363 14.97 -2.86 -22.61
N ILE A 364 14.22 -3.87 -22.20
CA ILE A 364 14.44 -4.53 -20.90
C ILE A 364 15.73 -5.34 -20.93
N ARG A 365 15.98 -6.07 -22.02
CA ARG A 365 17.24 -6.78 -22.22
C ARG A 365 18.43 -5.81 -22.26
N PHE A 366 18.29 -4.69 -22.95
CA PHE A 366 19.32 -3.64 -23.01
C PHE A 366 19.64 -3.11 -21.60
N LEU A 367 18.62 -2.66 -20.85
CA LEU A 367 18.80 -2.15 -19.50
C LEU A 367 19.37 -3.20 -18.56
N ARG A 368 18.93 -4.46 -18.69
CA ARG A 368 19.47 -5.59 -17.92
C ARG A 368 20.97 -5.74 -18.15
N SER A 369 21.40 -5.84 -19.41
CA SER A 369 22.82 -5.99 -19.73
C SER A 369 23.67 -4.82 -19.22
N VAL A 370 23.16 -3.59 -19.27
CA VAL A 370 23.87 -2.45 -18.67
C VAL A 370 23.96 -2.58 -17.15
N ASN A 371 22.87 -2.93 -16.48
CA ASN A 371 22.82 -3.03 -15.02
C ASN A 371 23.63 -4.23 -14.46
N THR A 372 23.80 -5.30 -15.23
CA THR A 372 24.65 -6.45 -14.88
C THR A 372 26.12 -6.24 -15.22
N GLY A 373 26.45 -5.18 -15.98
CA GLY A 373 27.81 -4.94 -16.46
C GLY A 373 28.21 -5.81 -17.65
N ASP A 374 27.24 -6.44 -18.32
CA ASP A 374 27.48 -7.19 -19.55
C ASP A 374 27.93 -6.24 -20.68
N PRO A 375 28.80 -6.68 -21.61
CA PRO A 375 29.17 -5.87 -22.77
C PRO A 375 27.96 -5.54 -23.64
N VAL A 376 27.64 -4.25 -23.78
CA VAL A 376 26.58 -3.76 -24.66
C VAL A 376 27.19 -3.06 -25.86
N LYS A 377 26.83 -3.52 -27.07
CA LYS A 377 27.18 -2.83 -28.31
C LYS A 377 26.09 -1.83 -28.64
N ILE A 378 26.47 -0.56 -28.72
CA ILE A 378 25.56 0.52 -29.11
C ILE A 378 26.23 1.41 -30.14
N GLY A 379 25.47 1.79 -31.16
CA GLY A 379 25.95 2.66 -32.23
C GLY A 379 25.97 4.14 -31.87
N ARG A 380 26.35 4.97 -32.84
CA ARG A 380 26.42 6.44 -32.67
C ARG A 380 25.03 7.05 -32.82
N ASN A 381 24.22 6.51 -33.72
CA ASN A 381 22.84 6.92 -33.98
C ASN A 381 21.84 5.90 -33.42
N VAL A 382 21.15 6.26 -32.34
CA VAL A 382 20.24 5.37 -31.62
C VAL A 382 18.81 5.90 -31.70
N ALA A 383 17.88 5.04 -32.09
CA ALA A 383 16.45 5.31 -31.96
C ALA A 383 15.84 4.45 -30.85
N VAL A 384 15.14 5.08 -29.90
CA VAL A 384 14.42 4.37 -28.83
C VAL A 384 12.93 4.52 -29.08
N ILE A 385 12.22 3.40 -29.26
CA ILE A 385 10.81 3.41 -29.63
C ILE A 385 9.94 3.23 -28.39
N GLY A 386 9.20 4.27 -28.00
CA GLY A 386 8.33 4.23 -26.82
C GLY A 386 8.15 5.60 -26.17
N GLY A 387 7.24 5.67 -25.19
CA GLY A 387 6.97 6.91 -24.44
C GLY A 387 6.83 6.74 -22.93
N GLY A 388 7.06 5.52 -22.41
CA GLY A 388 7.04 5.24 -20.98
C GLY A 388 8.42 5.36 -20.34
N ASN A 389 8.48 5.20 -19.01
CA ASN A 389 9.74 5.33 -18.27
C ASN A 389 10.83 4.38 -18.75
N THR A 390 10.49 3.16 -19.19
CA THR A 390 11.47 2.24 -19.82
C THR A 390 12.14 2.88 -21.04
N ALA A 391 11.39 3.60 -21.89
CA ALA A 391 11.93 4.26 -23.07
C ALA A 391 12.84 5.44 -22.67
N ILE A 392 12.44 6.21 -21.64
CA ILE A 392 13.26 7.28 -21.08
C ILE A 392 14.57 6.73 -20.52
N ASP A 393 14.49 5.68 -19.70
CA ASP A 393 15.64 5.02 -19.08
C ASP A 393 16.58 4.45 -20.16
N CYS A 394 16.04 3.83 -21.22
CA CYS A 394 16.83 3.33 -22.36
C CYS A 394 17.56 4.47 -23.07
N ALA A 395 16.87 5.56 -23.40
CA ALA A 395 17.44 6.68 -24.14
C ALA A 395 18.56 7.39 -23.35
N ARG A 396 18.30 7.70 -22.07
CA ARG A 396 19.30 8.31 -21.18
C ARG A 396 20.49 7.40 -20.94
N THR A 397 20.26 6.09 -20.82
CA THR A 397 21.34 5.11 -20.68
C THR A 397 22.18 5.01 -21.96
N ALA A 398 21.55 4.95 -23.14
CA ALA A 398 22.24 4.98 -24.43
C ALA A 398 23.14 6.23 -24.57
N LYS A 399 22.62 7.40 -24.19
CA LYS A 399 23.39 8.65 -24.19
C LYS A 399 24.61 8.58 -23.26
N LYS A 400 24.44 8.05 -22.04
CA LYS A 400 25.54 7.88 -21.07
C LYS A 400 26.58 6.84 -21.49
N LEU A 401 26.22 5.87 -22.31
CA LEU A 401 27.16 4.91 -22.92
C LEU A 401 27.97 5.51 -24.08
N GLY A 402 27.70 6.75 -24.48
CA GLY A 402 28.50 7.47 -25.47
C GLY A 402 27.85 7.61 -26.86
N SER A 403 26.57 7.25 -27.03
CA SER A 403 25.87 7.52 -28.29
C SER A 403 25.75 9.02 -28.56
N GLU A 404 26.10 9.45 -29.77
CA GLU A 404 26.13 10.85 -30.16
C GLU A 404 24.73 11.41 -30.39
N ASN A 405 23.95 10.69 -31.20
CA ASN A 405 22.60 11.08 -31.62
C ASN A 405 21.60 10.06 -31.07
N VAL A 406 20.90 10.41 -30.00
CA VAL A 406 19.83 9.58 -29.42
C VAL A 406 18.49 10.26 -29.67
N LYS A 407 17.55 9.54 -30.27
CA LYS A 407 16.19 10.02 -30.52
C LYS A 407 15.16 9.09 -29.89
N LEU A 408 14.25 9.66 -29.12
CA LEU A 408 13.07 8.95 -28.63
C LEU A 408 11.95 9.08 -29.67
N ILE A 409 11.49 7.97 -30.24
CA ILE A 409 10.42 7.94 -31.23
C ILE A 409 9.11 7.60 -30.52
N TYR A 410 8.15 8.52 -30.55
CA TYR A 410 6.86 8.34 -29.90
C TYR A 410 5.69 8.58 -30.84
N ARG A 411 4.76 7.64 -30.88
CA ARG A 411 3.61 7.65 -31.79
C ARG A 411 2.49 8.64 -31.41
N ARG A 412 2.54 9.25 -30.23
CA ARG A 412 1.57 10.27 -29.77
C ARG A 412 2.27 11.59 -29.46
N THR A 413 1.58 12.53 -28.83
CA THR A 413 2.15 13.81 -28.40
C THR A 413 2.62 13.74 -26.95
N ARG A 414 3.19 14.85 -26.45
CA ARG A 414 3.69 14.99 -25.09
C ARG A 414 2.61 14.72 -24.04
N ASP A 415 1.39 15.17 -24.27
CA ASP A 415 0.29 15.07 -23.29
C ASP A 415 -0.16 13.62 -23.04
N GLU A 416 0.03 12.74 -24.02
CA GLU A 416 -0.26 11.31 -23.86
C GLU A 416 0.95 10.48 -23.41
N MET A 417 2.10 11.08 -23.11
CA MET A 417 3.27 10.32 -22.63
C MET A 417 3.01 9.76 -21.24
N PRO A 418 3.15 8.43 -21.04
CA PRO A 418 2.99 7.83 -19.71
C PRO A 418 4.23 8.00 -18.81
N ALA A 419 5.36 8.46 -19.33
CA ALA A 419 6.55 8.72 -18.52
C ALA A 419 6.32 9.87 -17.51
N ALA A 420 7.01 9.81 -16.37
CA ALA A 420 6.94 10.87 -15.38
C ALA A 420 7.51 12.19 -15.93
N HIS A 421 6.83 13.31 -15.65
CA HIS A 421 7.20 14.62 -16.20
C HIS A 421 8.67 14.99 -15.93
N GLU A 422 9.13 14.77 -14.69
CA GLU A 422 10.51 15.03 -14.27
C GLU A 422 11.55 14.22 -15.08
N GLU A 423 11.20 12.99 -15.45
CA GLU A 423 12.10 12.12 -16.22
C GLU A 423 12.16 12.55 -17.69
N VAL A 424 11.05 13.05 -18.24
CA VAL A 424 11.01 13.64 -19.58
C VAL A 424 11.85 14.92 -19.62
N GLU A 425 11.73 15.78 -18.60
CA GLU A 425 12.56 16.99 -18.49
C GLU A 425 14.05 16.65 -18.35
N ALA A 426 14.40 15.67 -17.52
CA ALA A 426 15.79 15.21 -17.39
C ALA A 426 16.34 14.66 -18.72
N LEU A 427 15.52 13.96 -19.51
CA LEU A 427 15.90 13.48 -20.85
C LEU A 427 16.19 14.66 -21.80
N LEU A 428 15.34 15.69 -21.81
CA LEU A 428 15.53 16.87 -22.65
C LEU A 428 16.76 17.68 -22.24
N GLN A 429 17.03 17.81 -20.94
CA GLN A 429 18.23 18.45 -20.40
C GLN A 429 19.52 17.71 -20.79
N GLU A 430 19.47 16.39 -21.00
CA GLU A 430 20.59 15.59 -21.53
C GLU A 430 20.75 15.73 -23.06
N GLY A 431 19.97 16.59 -23.71
CA GLY A 431 20.04 16.89 -25.14
C GLY A 431 19.48 15.78 -26.03
N ILE A 432 18.60 14.93 -25.50
CA ILE A 432 17.97 13.85 -26.25
C ILE A 432 16.69 14.38 -26.88
N GLU A 433 16.58 14.27 -28.20
CA GLU A 433 15.40 14.74 -28.94
C GLU A 433 14.26 13.74 -28.82
N ILE A 434 13.03 14.24 -28.65
CA ILE A 434 11.81 13.44 -28.75
C ILE A 434 11.13 13.75 -30.08
N GLN A 435 10.97 12.72 -30.90
CA GLN A 435 10.25 12.79 -32.15
C GLN A 435 8.83 12.26 -31.97
N PHE A 436 7.91 13.19 -31.72
CA PHE A 436 6.48 12.92 -31.57
C PHE A 436 5.81 12.53 -32.88
N LEU A 437 4.59 12.00 -32.75
CA LEU A 437 3.71 11.65 -33.87
C LEU A 437 4.43 10.84 -34.95
N THR A 438 5.23 9.88 -34.52
CA THR A 438 6.08 9.08 -35.40
C THR A 438 6.07 7.63 -34.94
N THR A 439 5.91 6.71 -35.88
CA THR A 439 6.09 5.27 -35.61
C THR A 439 6.94 4.63 -36.70
N PRO A 440 7.88 3.74 -36.35
CA PRO A 440 8.56 2.90 -37.34
C PRO A 440 7.59 1.96 -38.06
N VAL A 441 7.84 1.75 -39.35
CA VAL A 441 7.10 0.82 -40.22
C VAL A 441 7.99 -0.26 -40.85
N ARG A 442 9.30 -0.02 -40.93
CA ARG A 442 10.28 -0.99 -41.43
C ARG A 442 11.71 -0.64 -41.01
N PHE A 443 12.53 -1.67 -40.78
CA PHE A 443 13.98 -1.54 -40.61
C PHE A 443 14.69 -2.12 -41.83
N TYR A 444 15.72 -1.43 -42.31
CA TYR A 444 16.50 -1.83 -43.46
C TYR A 444 17.95 -2.09 -43.05
N ASP A 445 18.50 -3.17 -43.57
CA ASP A 445 19.91 -3.49 -43.45
C ASP A 445 20.72 -3.06 -44.69
N GLU A 446 22.00 -2.81 -44.47
CA GLU A 446 23.02 -2.78 -45.50
C GLU A 446 24.14 -3.76 -45.11
N ASN A 447 24.36 -4.78 -45.94
CA ASN A 447 25.29 -5.88 -45.66
C ASN A 447 24.96 -6.63 -44.35
N GLY A 448 23.67 -6.82 -44.05
CA GLY A 448 23.23 -7.56 -42.86
C GLY A 448 23.37 -6.80 -41.54
N ARG A 449 23.61 -5.48 -41.58
CA ARG A 449 23.62 -4.60 -40.41
C ARG A 449 22.58 -3.50 -40.58
N LEU A 450 21.92 -3.13 -39.48
CA LEU A 450 20.97 -2.01 -39.47
C LEU A 450 21.62 -0.73 -40.00
N ALA A 451 20.97 -0.09 -40.97
CA ALA A 451 21.45 1.16 -41.58
C ALA A 451 20.42 2.29 -41.51
N LYS A 452 19.14 1.96 -41.69
CA LYS A 452 18.05 2.95 -41.64
C LYS A 452 16.74 2.35 -41.12
N MET A 453 15.92 3.23 -40.57
CA MET A 453 14.57 2.97 -40.11
C MET A 453 13.61 3.86 -40.89
N GLU A 454 12.62 3.26 -41.53
CA GLU A 454 11.52 3.99 -42.14
C GLU A 454 10.40 4.18 -41.13
N CYS A 455 9.89 5.40 -41.08
CA CYS A 455 8.84 5.83 -40.18
C CYS A 455 7.71 6.47 -40.96
N ILE A 456 6.53 6.49 -40.36
CA ILE A 456 5.36 7.22 -40.86
C ILE A 456 4.93 8.26 -39.82
N ARG A 457 4.37 9.39 -40.28
CA ARG A 457 3.78 10.40 -39.39
C ARG A 457 2.41 9.95 -38.90
N MET A 458 2.09 10.35 -37.69
CA MET A 458 0.81 10.06 -37.05
C MET A 458 0.02 11.36 -36.84
N GLU A 459 -1.29 11.25 -36.81
CA GLU A 459 -2.18 12.25 -36.23
C GLU A 459 -2.95 11.65 -35.04
N LEU A 460 -3.49 12.51 -34.18
CA LEU A 460 -4.29 12.05 -33.05
C LEU A 460 -5.77 11.96 -33.43
N GLY A 461 -6.32 10.75 -33.36
CA GLY A 461 -7.76 10.50 -33.44
C GLY A 461 -8.45 10.63 -32.08
N GLU A 462 -9.61 9.98 -31.98
CA GLU A 462 -10.40 9.91 -30.75
C GLU A 462 -9.68 9.15 -29.62
N PRO A 463 -9.97 9.48 -28.34
CA PRO A 463 -9.50 8.72 -27.19
C PRO A 463 -9.80 7.21 -27.27
N ASP A 464 -8.84 6.39 -26.83
CA ASP A 464 -9.03 4.96 -26.59
C ASP A 464 -9.67 4.70 -25.21
N ALA A 465 -9.86 3.42 -24.87
CA ALA A 465 -10.45 3.02 -23.59
C ALA A 465 -9.63 3.45 -22.35
N SER A 466 -8.34 3.78 -22.53
CA SER A 466 -7.49 4.36 -21.48
C SER A 466 -7.59 5.89 -21.40
N GLY A 467 -8.43 6.52 -22.22
CA GLY A 467 -8.58 7.97 -22.33
C GLY A 467 -7.50 8.65 -23.18
N ARG A 468 -6.53 7.91 -23.72
CA ARG A 468 -5.45 8.47 -24.54
C ARG A 468 -5.86 8.52 -26.00
N ARG A 469 -5.55 9.61 -26.70
CA ARG A 469 -5.86 9.74 -28.12
C ARG A 469 -5.17 8.65 -28.95
N ARG A 470 -5.92 8.04 -29.86
CA ARG A 470 -5.43 6.98 -30.75
C ARG A 470 -4.52 7.58 -31.82
N PRO A 471 -3.33 7.02 -32.04
CA PRO A 471 -2.48 7.46 -33.15
C PRO A 471 -3.01 6.85 -34.46
N ILE A 472 -3.22 7.68 -35.49
CA ILE A 472 -3.68 7.29 -36.82
C ILE A 472 -2.57 7.61 -37.83
N PRO A 473 -2.13 6.66 -38.67
CA PRO A 473 -1.10 6.93 -39.67
C PRO A 473 -1.58 7.91 -40.74
N ILE A 474 -0.76 8.90 -41.07
CA ILE A 474 -0.99 9.83 -42.18
C ILE A 474 -0.46 9.19 -43.46
N ALA A 475 -1.33 8.92 -44.43
CA ALA A 475 -0.92 8.30 -45.69
C ALA A 475 0.10 9.17 -46.46
N ASN A 476 1.08 8.53 -47.11
CA ASN A 476 2.13 9.18 -47.91
C ASN A 476 3.02 10.14 -47.09
N SER A 477 3.22 9.85 -45.80
CA SER A 477 4.05 10.64 -44.90
C SER A 477 5.33 9.91 -44.46
N GLU A 478 5.69 8.85 -45.18
CA GLU A 478 6.83 8.01 -44.89
C GLU A 478 8.15 8.76 -45.09
N PHE A 479 9.10 8.55 -44.18
CA PHE A 479 10.44 9.10 -44.26
C PHE A 479 11.45 8.17 -43.58
N SER A 480 12.70 8.25 -43.99
CA SER A 480 13.78 7.43 -43.45
C SER A 480 14.66 8.21 -42.46
N LEU A 481 15.09 7.52 -41.41
CA LEU A 481 16.09 7.99 -40.45
C LEU A 481 17.29 7.04 -40.46
N PRO A 482 18.54 7.54 -40.62
CA PRO A 482 19.73 6.72 -40.45
C PRO A 482 19.87 6.33 -38.97
N VAL A 483 20.00 5.03 -38.69
CA VAL A 483 20.12 4.49 -37.34
C VAL A 483 21.04 3.29 -37.34
N ASP A 484 21.88 3.21 -36.31
CA ASP A 484 22.84 2.12 -36.12
C ASP A 484 22.33 1.13 -35.06
N THR A 485 21.42 1.56 -34.20
CA THR A 485 20.82 0.75 -33.14
C THR A 485 19.39 1.21 -32.88
N VAL A 486 18.48 0.26 -32.73
CA VAL A 486 17.09 0.52 -32.33
C VAL A 486 16.83 -0.19 -31.01
N ILE A 487 16.23 0.52 -30.06
CA ILE A 487 15.82 -0.04 -28.78
C ILE A 487 14.30 0.00 -28.69
N THR A 488 13.63 -1.14 -28.58
CA THR A 488 12.17 -1.22 -28.51
C THR A 488 11.71 -1.22 -27.04
N ALA A 489 10.88 -0.25 -26.66
CA ALA A 489 10.34 -0.07 -25.32
C ALA A 489 8.82 0.14 -25.37
N LEU A 490 8.12 -0.82 -25.98
CA LEU A 490 6.70 -0.76 -26.34
C LEU A 490 5.74 -1.26 -25.25
N GLY A 491 6.28 -1.81 -24.17
CA GLY A 491 5.55 -2.50 -23.13
C GLY A 491 6.08 -3.91 -22.94
N GLN A 492 5.47 -4.64 -22.01
CA GLN A 492 5.90 -5.96 -21.59
C GLN A 492 4.75 -6.96 -21.65
N THR A 493 5.09 -8.24 -21.72
CA THR A 493 4.17 -9.37 -21.62
C THR A 493 4.77 -10.44 -20.71
N THR A 494 3.88 -11.23 -20.13
CA THR A 494 4.21 -12.32 -19.22
C THR A 494 4.76 -13.54 -19.95
N GLN A 495 5.44 -14.41 -19.21
CA GLN A 495 5.83 -15.74 -19.66
C GLN A 495 5.25 -16.76 -18.69
N THR A 496 4.17 -17.42 -19.09
CA THR A 496 3.35 -18.26 -18.20
C THR A 496 3.36 -19.74 -18.56
N SER A 497 4.19 -20.17 -19.53
CA SER A 497 4.24 -21.58 -19.95
C SER A 497 4.57 -22.57 -18.82
N PHE A 498 5.26 -22.11 -17.77
CA PHE A 498 5.62 -22.96 -16.62
C PHE A 498 4.45 -23.30 -15.69
N VAL A 499 3.30 -22.60 -15.80
CA VAL A 499 2.11 -22.87 -14.97
C VAL A 499 1.12 -23.83 -15.65
N GLU A 500 1.32 -24.14 -16.94
CA GLU A 500 0.42 -24.98 -17.74
C GLU A 500 0.30 -26.39 -17.18
N GLY A 501 1.40 -26.98 -16.71
CA GLY A 501 1.42 -28.33 -16.16
C GLY A 501 0.55 -28.50 -14.89
N LEU A 502 0.31 -27.40 -14.17
CA LEU A 502 -0.56 -27.37 -12.99
C LEU A 502 -2.03 -27.03 -13.33
N GLY A 503 -2.32 -26.65 -14.58
CA GLY A 503 -3.66 -26.25 -15.01
C GLY A 503 -4.13 -24.91 -14.45
N VAL A 504 -3.20 -23.98 -14.18
CA VAL A 504 -3.55 -22.60 -13.78
C VAL A 504 -4.21 -21.87 -14.96
N LEU A 505 -5.35 -21.22 -14.71
CA LEU A 505 -6.07 -20.47 -15.74
C LEU A 505 -5.34 -19.17 -16.09
N LEU A 506 -5.36 -18.86 -17.39
CA LEU A 506 -4.78 -17.64 -17.94
C LEU A 506 -5.89 -16.76 -18.53
N ALA A 507 -5.76 -15.46 -18.34
CA ALA A 507 -6.59 -14.47 -19.00
C ALA A 507 -6.24 -14.35 -20.50
N LYS A 508 -7.09 -13.67 -21.28
CA LYS A 508 -6.93 -13.53 -22.74
C LYS A 508 -5.62 -12.86 -23.18
N ASN A 509 -5.03 -12.05 -22.31
CA ASN A 509 -3.76 -11.35 -22.50
C ASN A 509 -2.54 -12.18 -22.03
N GLY A 510 -2.74 -13.42 -21.57
CA GLY A 510 -1.67 -14.33 -21.12
C GLY A 510 -1.23 -14.14 -19.66
N THR A 511 -1.85 -13.24 -18.90
CA THR A 511 -1.61 -13.08 -17.45
C THR A 511 -2.32 -14.18 -16.66
N ILE A 512 -1.88 -14.42 -15.42
CA ILE A 512 -2.53 -15.40 -14.55
C ILE A 512 -3.89 -14.87 -14.08
N GLU A 513 -4.93 -15.71 -14.15
CA GLU A 513 -6.25 -15.35 -13.62
C GLU A 513 -6.29 -15.54 -12.09
N VAL A 514 -6.64 -14.47 -11.38
CA VAL A 514 -6.76 -14.45 -9.92
C VAL A 514 -8.03 -13.76 -9.45
N ASP A 515 -8.50 -14.15 -8.27
CA ASP A 515 -9.47 -13.35 -7.53
C ASP A 515 -8.84 -12.01 -7.11
N ALA A 516 -9.46 -10.91 -7.50
CA ALA A 516 -8.89 -9.57 -7.32
C ALA A 516 -8.75 -9.13 -5.84
N SER A 517 -9.48 -9.77 -4.91
CA SER A 517 -9.46 -9.42 -3.49
C SER A 517 -8.45 -10.24 -2.69
N THR A 518 -8.13 -11.45 -3.14
CA THR A 518 -7.30 -12.42 -2.41
C THR A 518 -6.00 -12.77 -3.13
N GLY A 519 -5.92 -12.55 -4.46
CA GLY A 519 -4.81 -13.01 -5.30
C GLY A 519 -4.79 -14.52 -5.54
N ALA A 520 -5.84 -15.25 -5.14
CA ALA A 520 -5.93 -16.69 -5.30
C ALA A 520 -6.22 -17.08 -6.75
N THR A 521 -5.55 -18.12 -7.25
CA THR A 521 -5.83 -18.72 -8.56
C THR A 521 -6.96 -19.77 -8.47
N ASN A 522 -7.26 -20.44 -9.58
CA ASN A 522 -8.16 -21.60 -9.60
C ASN A 522 -7.59 -22.84 -8.89
N ILE A 523 -6.30 -22.86 -8.56
CA ILE A 523 -5.65 -23.98 -7.88
C ILE A 523 -5.50 -23.66 -6.40
N GLU A 524 -6.05 -24.52 -5.53
CA GLU A 524 -5.97 -24.35 -4.08
C GLU A 524 -4.52 -24.24 -3.61
N GLY A 525 -4.25 -23.25 -2.75
CA GLY A 525 -2.91 -22.96 -2.22
C GLY A 525 -1.96 -22.28 -3.22
N VAL A 526 -2.44 -21.85 -4.40
CA VAL A 526 -1.63 -21.12 -5.39
C VAL A 526 -2.20 -19.73 -5.58
N PHE A 527 -1.34 -18.74 -5.38
CA PHE A 527 -1.62 -17.31 -5.47
C PHE A 527 -0.70 -16.66 -6.51
N ALA A 528 -1.09 -15.53 -7.06
CA ALA A 528 -0.24 -14.73 -7.94
C ALA A 528 -0.46 -13.23 -7.73
N GLY A 529 0.54 -12.43 -8.08
CA GLY A 529 0.44 -10.97 -8.01
C GLY A 529 1.67 -10.24 -8.53
N GLY A 530 1.53 -8.93 -8.71
CA GLY A 530 2.52 -8.09 -9.39
C GLY A 530 2.16 -7.93 -10.87
N ASP A 531 3.17 -7.88 -11.74
CA ASP A 531 2.97 -7.65 -13.18
C ASP A 531 2.54 -8.92 -13.97
N VAL A 532 2.40 -10.08 -13.32
CA VAL A 532 2.13 -11.40 -13.93
C VAL A 532 0.65 -11.77 -14.03
#